data_AF-A0A6S6U9L8-F1
#
_entry.id   AF-A0A6S6U9L8-F1
#
_cell.length_a   1.000
_cell.length_b   1.000
_cell.length_c   1.000
_cell.angle_alpha   90.00
_cell.angle_beta   90.00
_cell.angle_gamma   90.00
#
_symmetry.space_group_name_H-M   'P 1'
#
loop_
_entity.id
_entity.type
_entity.pdbx_description
1 polymer ?
#
loop_
_entity_poly.entity_id
_entity_poly.type
_entity_poly.pdbx_seq_one_letter_code
_entity_poly.pdbx_strand_id
1 'polypeptide(L)'
;MSALPNRTQILIKDLPFQEKHKLSHSQTDLMAYLVNVTYWAINIEGYFVIATSKILSDLPAMGQKTIEASLKVLKDLELIECKTVEVTQWRGKPKLRGVKLTQKGKEYNAKLVLPSQDEEVKKLKLEIKELKETIKSLSVSESEASAPKEEARLKPSVPSMPTLEAIEIFVDDVTKRFSKTAQPICNAVPKWEKETTFYINSYNKLSIITAQKEHKQLKNPLEIKQFWEWLFGQKHRVGDTIDFTKVMWLH
;
A
#
# COMPACT_ATOMS: atom_id res chain seq x y z
N MET A 1 -3.79 7.01 -29.62
CA MET A 1 -4.08 5.80 -28.83
C MET A 1 -3.05 5.72 -27.73
N SER A 2 -3.42 5.89 -26.46
CA SER A 2 -2.49 5.80 -25.34
C SER A 2 -2.07 4.33 -25.16
N ALA A 3 -0.79 4.05 -25.34
CA ALA A 3 -0.22 2.74 -25.02
C ALA A 3 -0.51 2.42 -23.55
N LEU A 4 -1.25 1.34 -23.31
CA LEU A 4 -1.47 0.83 -21.97
C LEU A 4 -0.09 0.55 -21.34
N PRO A 5 0.16 0.93 -20.08
CA PRO A 5 1.44 0.73 -19.45
C PRO A 5 1.81 -0.75 -19.48
N ASN A 6 2.98 -1.06 -20.04
CA ASN A 6 3.52 -2.41 -20.12
C ASN A 6 3.98 -2.82 -18.72
N ARG A 7 3.04 -3.30 -17.90
CA ARG A 7 3.33 -3.84 -16.58
C ARG A 7 3.79 -5.27 -16.79
N THR A 8 5.10 -5.52 -16.71
CA THR A 8 5.65 -6.86 -16.55
C THR A 8 5.13 -7.42 -15.23
N GLN A 9 4.00 -8.13 -15.28
CA GLN A 9 3.46 -8.83 -14.12
C GLN A 9 4.39 -10.02 -13.88
N ILE A 10 5.20 -9.95 -12.83
CA ILE A 10 6.01 -11.08 -12.40
C ILE A 10 5.04 -12.22 -12.09
N LEU A 11 5.05 -13.26 -12.91
CA LEU A 11 4.31 -14.48 -12.65
C LEU A 11 5.09 -15.30 -11.63
N ILE A 12 4.50 -15.48 -10.46
CA ILE A 12 5.08 -16.29 -9.39
C ILE A 12 4.46 -17.67 -9.50
N LYS A 13 5.29 -18.67 -9.76
CA LYS A 13 4.84 -20.07 -9.86
C LYS A 13 4.82 -20.71 -8.49
N ASP A 14 3.64 -21.13 -8.06
CA ASP A 14 3.48 -22.00 -6.90
C ASP A 14 3.73 -23.46 -7.32
N LEU A 15 4.98 -23.91 -7.17
CA LEU A 15 5.39 -25.28 -7.51
C LEU A 15 4.67 -26.34 -6.66
N PRO A 16 4.52 -26.17 -5.32
CA PRO A 16 3.69 -27.08 -4.52
C PRO A 16 2.25 -27.19 -5.03
N PHE A 17 1.62 -26.08 -5.40
CA PHE A 17 0.26 -26.09 -5.96
C PHE A 17 0.23 -26.78 -7.34
N GLN A 18 1.24 -26.52 -8.18
CA GLN A 18 1.38 -27.19 -9.47
C GLN A 18 1.45 -28.71 -9.31
N GLU A 19 2.26 -29.21 -8.37
CA GLU A 19 2.38 -30.64 -8.08
C GLU A 19 1.07 -31.21 -7.52
N LYS A 20 0.46 -30.54 -6.54
CA LYS A 20 -0.80 -30.94 -5.91
C LYS A 20 -1.93 -31.13 -6.93
N HIS A 21 -2.03 -30.22 -7.90
CA HIS A 21 -3.08 -30.23 -8.92
C HIS A 21 -2.64 -30.80 -10.27
N LYS A 22 -1.42 -31.35 -10.36
CA LYS A 22 -0.83 -31.95 -11.57
C LYS A 22 -0.91 -31.01 -12.79
N LEU A 23 -0.66 -29.73 -12.58
CA LEU A 23 -0.71 -28.72 -13.64
C LEU A 23 0.55 -28.77 -14.50
N SER A 24 0.39 -28.58 -15.81
CA SER A 24 1.50 -28.33 -16.73
C SER A 24 2.08 -26.94 -16.52
N HIS A 25 3.29 -26.70 -17.02
CA HIS A 25 3.94 -25.38 -16.90
C HIS A 25 3.07 -24.24 -17.43
N SER A 26 2.43 -24.45 -18.60
CA SER A 26 1.52 -23.48 -19.21
C SER A 26 0.23 -23.28 -18.41
N GLN A 27 -0.29 -24.34 -17.79
CA GLN A 27 -1.47 -24.22 -16.92
C GLN A 27 -1.12 -23.45 -15.65
N THR A 28 0.06 -23.67 -15.06
CA THR A 28 0.57 -22.91 -13.92
C THR A 28 0.80 -21.44 -14.27
N ASP A 29 1.35 -21.14 -15.46
CA ASP A 29 1.49 -19.76 -15.95
C ASP A 29 0.15 -19.05 -16.04
N LEU A 30 -0.84 -19.72 -16.62
CA LEU A 30 -2.17 -19.17 -16.73
C LEU A 30 -2.82 -19.01 -15.35
N MET A 31 -2.63 -19.95 -14.43
CA MET A 31 -3.14 -19.84 -13.06
C MET A 31 -2.52 -18.64 -12.32
N ALA A 32 -1.19 -18.50 -12.36
CA ALA A 32 -0.48 -17.34 -11.80
C ALA A 32 -1.01 -16.02 -12.38
N TYR A 33 -1.24 -16.00 -13.69
CA TYR A 33 -1.81 -14.85 -14.36
C TYR A 33 -3.23 -14.55 -13.87
N LEU A 34 -4.12 -15.54 -13.79
CA LEU A 34 -5.49 -15.36 -13.32
C LEU A 34 -5.57 -14.94 -11.84
N VAL A 35 -4.61 -15.35 -11.01
CA VAL A 35 -4.48 -14.84 -9.64
C VAL A 35 -4.13 -13.34 -9.66
N ASN A 36 -3.22 -12.94 -10.54
CA ASN A 36 -2.84 -11.53 -10.70
C ASN A 36 -3.93 -10.64 -11.30
N VAL A 37 -4.84 -11.22 -12.11
CA VAL A 37 -5.99 -10.51 -12.71
C VAL A 37 -6.85 -9.82 -11.65
N THR A 38 -6.93 -10.40 -10.45
CA THR A 38 -7.73 -9.85 -9.34
C THR A 38 -7.31 -8.45 -8.90
N TYR A 39 -6.06 -8.04 -9.15
CA TYR A 39 -5.52 -6.74 -8.75
C TYR A 39 -5.82 -5.59 -9.72
N TRP A 40 -6.21 -5.89 -10.97
CA TRP A 40 -6.31 -4.85 -12.00
C TRP A 40 -7.52 -4.98 -12.94
N ALA A 41 -8.12 -6.17 -13.08
CA ALA A 41 -9.26 -6.33 -13.95
C ALA A 41 -10.56 -5.83 -13.33
N ILE A 42 -11.49 -5.40 -14.17
CA ILE A 42 -12.82 -4.98 -13.77
C ILE A 42 -13.55 -6.18 -13.16
N ASN A 43 -14.08 -6.00 -11.94
CA ASN A 43 -14.89 -7.00 -11.27
C ASN A 43 -16.38 -6.72 -11.52
N ILE A 44 -17.11 -7.73 -12.00
CA ILE A 44 -18.57 -7.70 -12.19
C ILE A 44 -19.15 -8.92 -11.49
N GLU A 45 -19.93 -8.72 -10.43
CA GLU A 45 -20.56 -9.79 -9.65
C GLU A 45 -19.56 -10.86 -9.15
N GLY A 46 -18.33 -10.46 -8.82
CA GLY A 46 -17.29 -11.39 -8.39
C GLY A 46 -16.52 -12.08 -9.52
N TYR A 47 -16.87 -11.83 -10.78
CA TYR A 47 -16.11 -12.29 -11.95
C TYR A 47 -15.21 -11.17 -12.47
N PHE A 48 -13.93 -11.47 -12.62
CA PHE A 48 -12.94 -10.56 -13.20
C PHE A 48 -12.95 -10.70 -14.72
N VAL A 49 -13.23 -9.59 -15.39
CA VAL A 49 -13.40 -9.57 -16.85
C VAL A 49 -12.04 -9.67 -17.53
N ILE A 50 -11.89 -10.65 -18.43
CA ILE A 50 -10.66 -10.82 -19.19
C ILE A 50 -10.92 -11.27 -20.62
N ALA A 51 -10.33 -10.54 -21.57
CA ALA A 51 -10.38 -10.88 -22.99
C ALA A 51 -9.22 -11.81 -23.36
N THR A 52 -9.47 -12.83 -24.19
CA THR A 52 -8.43 -13.74 -24.69
C THR A 52 -7.29 -12.99 -25.40
N SER A 53 -7.60 -11.90 -26.10
CA SER A 53 -6.59 -11.01 -26.71
C SER A 53 -5.65 -10.37 -25.69
N LYS A 54 -6.15 -10.06 -24.48
CA LYS A 54 -5.32 -9.52 -23.40
C LYS A 54 -4.39 -10.59 -22.84
N ILE A 55 -4.89 -11.80 -22.64
CA ILE A 55 -4.07 -12.95 -22.20
C ILE A 55 -2.95 -13.21 -23.21
N LEU A 56 -3.27 -13.22 -24.50
CA LEU A 56 -2.28 -13.39 -25.57
C LEU A 56 -1.20 -12.30 -25.57
N SER A 57 -1.60 -11.04 -25.32
CA SER A 57 -0.65 -9.92 -25.23
C SER A 57 0.27 -10.03 -24.01
N ASP A 58 -0.25 -10.51 -22.88
CA ASP A 58 0.52 -10.60 -21.63
C ASP A 58 1.37 -11.88 -21.55
N LEU A 59 0.90 -12.96 -22.18
CA LEU A 59 1.55 -14.27 -22.23
C LEU A 59 1.84 -14.67 -23.69
N PRO A 60 2.73 -13.97 -24.40
CA PRO A 60 2.96 -14.17 -25.83
C PRO A 60 3.51 -15.57 -26.17
N ALA A 61 4.14 -16.24 -25.21
CA ALA A 61 4.60 -17.62 -25.37
C ALA A 61 3.45 -18.66 -25.41
N MET A 62 2.23 -18.28 -25.02
CA MET A 62 1.08 -19.16 -24.97
C MET A 62 0.14 -18.90 -26.15
N GLY A 63 -0.01 -19.89 -27.03
CA GLY A 63 -0.94 -19.80 -28.15
C GLY A 63 -2.41 -19.82 -27.70
N GLN A 64 -3.30 -19.27 -28.52
CA GLN A 64 -4.75 -19.19 -28.21
C GLN A 64 -5.36 -20.56 -27.88
N LYS A 65 -5.01 -21.60 -28.65
CA LYS A 65 -5.47 -22.97 -28.39
C LYS A 65 -5.02 -23.48 -27.02
N THR A 66 -3.79 -23.16 -26.63
CA THR A 66 -3.22 -23.54 -25.33
C THR A 66 -3.91 -22.80 -24.19
N ILE A 67 -4.23 -21.51 -24.36
CA ILE A 67 -5.00 -20.73 -23.38
C ILE A 67 -6.36 -21.37 -23.16
N GLU A 68 -7.13 -21.63 -24.22
CA GLU A 68 -8.48 -22.19 -24.09
C GLU A 68 -8.48 -23.61 -23.52
N ALA A 69 -7.52 -24.45 -23.93
CA ALA A 69 -7.33 -25.78 -23.34
C ALA A 69 -6.97 -25.70 -21.85
N SER A 70 -6.10 -24.75 -21.46
CA SER A 70 -5.70 -24.56 -20.07
C SER A 70 -6.85 -24.02 -19.22
N LEU A 71 -7.64 -23.06 -19.74
CA LEU A 71 -8.85 -22.57 -19.05
C LEU A 71 -9.86 -23.68 -18.82
N LYS A 72 -10.01 -24.59 -19.79
CA LYS A 72 -10.87 -25.77 -19.63
C LYS A 72 -10.37 -26.67 -18.50
N VAL A 73 -9.07 -27.01 -18.48
CA VAL A 73 -8.48 -27.84 -17.40
C VAL A 73 -8.63 -27.18 -16.02
N LEU A 74 -8.34 -25.88 -15.90
CA LEU A 74 -8.49 -25.17 -14.63
C LEU A 74 -9.95 -25.13 -14.15
N LYS A 75 -10.91 -25.07 -15.08
CA LYS A 75 -12.34 -25.15 -14.76
C LYS A 75 -12.75 -26.57 -14.34
N ASP A 76 -12.29 -27.59 -15.06
CA ASP A 76 -12.59 -29.00 -14.79
C ASP A 76 -12.00 -29.44 -13.43
N LEU A 77 -10.87 -28.86 -13.01
CA LEU A 77 -10.28 -29.03 -11.68
C LEU A 77 -10.94 -28.18 -10.58
N GLU A 78 -12.00 -27.44 -10.92
CA GLU A 78 -12.71 -26.53 -10.01
C GLU A 78 -11.80 -25.48 -9.36
N LEU A 79 -10.73 -25.06 -10.04
CA LEU A 79 -9.85 -23.98 -9.58
C LEU A 79 -10.41 -22.61 -9.95
N ILE A 80 -11.14 -22.55 -11.07
CA ILE A 80 -11.78 -21.34 -11.56
C ILE A 80 -13.22 -21.61 -12.01
N GLU A 81 -14.02 -20.56 -11.99
CA GLU A 81 -15.32 -20.49 -12.67
C GLU A 81 -15.24 -19.49 -13.83
N CYS A 82 -15.84 -19.85 -14.96
CA CYS A 82 -15.93 -18.99 -16.13
C CYS A 82 -17.39 -18.72 -16.46
N LYS A 83 -17.77 -17.45 -16.59
CA LYS A 83 -19.10 -17.00 -17.00
C LYS A 83 -18.98 -15.87 -18.03
N THR A 84 -19.92 -15.76 -18.95
CA THR A 84 -20.02 -14.57 -19.81
C THR A 84 -20.67 -13.43 -19.02
N VAL A 85 -19.98 -12.30 -18.93
CA VAL A 85 -20.42 -11.10 -18.21
C VAL A 85 -20.54 -9.92 -19.16
N GLU A 86 -21.56 -9.10 -18.95
CA GLU A 86 -21.76 -7.86 -19.71
C GLU A 86 -21.03 -6.70 -19.03
N VAL A 87 -20.10 -6.06 -19.75
CA VAL A 87 -19.35 -4.92 -19.22
C VAL A 87 -20.10 -3.63 -19.47
N THR A 88 -21.03 -3.30 -18.58
CA THR A 88 -21.89 -2.10 -18.68
C THR A 88 -21.09 -0.79 -18.72
N GLN A 89 -19.85 -0.81 -18.20
CA GLN A 89 -18.93 0.33 -18.16
C GLN A 89 -18.32 0.66 -19.53
N TRP A 90 -18.35 -0.26 -20.50
CA TRP A 90 -17.73 -0.05 -21.81
C TRP A 90 -18.78 0.32 -22.86
N ARG A 91 -18.41 1.20 -23.80
CA ARG A 91 -19.28 1.59 -24.91
C ARG A 91 -19.69 0.34 -25.69
N GLY A 92 -21.00 0.17 -25.90
CA GLY A 92 -21.57 -1.00 -26.58
C GLY A 92 -21.83 -2.21 -25.67
N LYS A 93 -21.54 -2.11 -24.37
CA LYS A 93 -21.81 -3.16 -23.35
C LYS A 93 -21.37 -4.56 -23.82
N PRO A 94 -20.10 -4.73 -24.20
CA PRO A 94 -19.64 -5.99 -24.76
C PRO A 94 -19.79 -7.12 -23.74
N LYS A 95 -20.17 -8.30 -24.24
CA LYS A 95 -20.21 -9.54 -23.47
C LYS A 95 -18.85 -10.22 -23.56
N LEU A 96 -18.16 -10.29 -22.43
CA LEU A 96 -16.81 -10.83 -22.32
C LEU A 96 -16.76 -11.97 -21.32
N ARG A 97 -15.66 -12.73 -21.35
CA ARG A 97 -15.42 -13.77 -20.35
C ARG A 97 -15.08 -13.11 -19.02
N GLY A 98 -15.81 -13.50 -17.99
CA GLY A 98 -15.49 -13.27 -16.59
C GLY A 98 -14.90 -14.54 -15.99
N VAL A 99 -13.83 -14.41 -15.23
CA VAL A 99 -13.19 -15.50 -14.50
C VAL A 99 -13.24 -15.20 -13.01
N LYS A 100 -13.61 -16.19 -12.21
CA LYS A 100 -13.64 -16.10 -10.75
C LYS A 100 -12.81 -17.24 -10.16
N LEU A 101 -11.98 -16.93 -9.18
CA LEU A 101 -11.24 -17.95 -8.44
C LEU A 101 -12.18 -18.63 -7.45
N THR A 102 -12.21 -19.97 -7.47
CA THR A 102 -12.91 -20.76 -6.45
C THR A 102 -12.14 -20.74 -5.13
N GLN A 103 -12.67 -21.37 -4.09
CA GLN A 103 -11.94 -21.51 -2.83
C GLN A 103 -10.62 -22.29 -3.02
N LYS A 104 -10.63 -23.35 -3.85
CA LYS A 104 -9.43 -24.12 -4.21
C LYS A 104 -8.43 -23.27 -4.98
N GLY A 105 -8.88 -22.49 -5.97
CA GLY A 105 -8.01 -21.63 -6.75
C GLY A 105 -7.33 -20.53 -5.91
N LYS A 106 -7.97 -20.06 -4.85
CA LYS A 106 -7.41 -19.07 -3.91
C LYS A 106 -6.31 -19.63 -3.01
N GLU A 107 -6.14 -20.95 -2.93
CA GLU A 107 -5.02 -21.57 -2.22
C GLU A 107 -3.68 -21.34 -2.94
N TYR A 108 -3.71 -20.91 -4.21
CA TYR A 108 -2.52 -20.58 -4.99
C TYR A 108 -1.71 -19.47 -4.31
N ASN A 109 -0.49 -19.79 -3.92
CA ASN A 109 0.41 -18.85 -3.26
C ASN A 109 1.19 -18.01 -4.28
N ALA A 110 0.64 -16.85 -4.60
CA ALA A 110 1.31 -15.84 -5.42
C ALA A 110 2.19 -14.87 -4.60
N LYS A 111 2.54 -15.19 -3.34
CA LYS A 111 3.44 -14.33 -2.55
C LYS A 111 4.87 -14.48 -3.07
N LEU A 112 5.46 -13.37 -3.50
CA LEU A 112 6.87 -13.30 -3.83
C LEU A 112 7.68 -13.40 -2.52
N VAL A 113 8.24 -14.57 -2.22
CA VAL A 113 9.22 -14.66 -1.13
C VAL A 113 10.55 -14.14 -1.65
N LEU A 114 10.79 -12.83 -1.49
CA LEU A 114 12.11 -12.25 -1.71
C LEU A 114 13.00 -12.61 -0.51
N PRO A 115 14.18 -13.22 -0.72
CA PRO A 115 15.01 -13.76 0.37
C PRO A 115 15.47 -12.73 1.41
N SER A 116 15.42 -11.42 1.14
CA SER A 116 15.84 -10.40 2.11
C SER A 116 14.80 -10.07 3.19
N GLN A 117 13.50 -10.24 2.91
CA GLN A 117 12.45 -9.85 3.85
C GLN A 117 12.10 -10.96 4.84
N ASP A 118 12.37 -12.22 4.48
CA ASP A 118 11.93 -13.37 5.27
C ASP A 118 12.84 -13.63 6.49
N GLU A 119 14.15 -13.34 6.40
CA GLU A 119 15.05 -13.40 7.54
C GLU A 119 14.79 -12.27 8.54
N GLU A 120 14.57 -11.04 8.07
CA GLU A 120 14.19 -9.90 8.91
C GLU A 120 12.83 -10.14 9.58
N VAL A 121 11.82 -10.64 8.85
CA VAL A 121 10.51 -10.93 9.43
C VAL A 121 10.59 -12.08 10.44
N LYS A 122 11.41 -13.11 10.20
CA LYS A 122 11.65 -14.18 11.19
C LYS A 122 12.36 -13.65 12.44
N LYS A 123 13.38 -12.80 12.26
CA LYS A 123 14.12 -12.16 13.35
C LYS A 123 13.22 -11.26 14.18
N LEU A 124 12.43 -10.40 13.52
CA LEU A 124 11.46 -9.52 14.17
C LEU A 124 10.35 -10.31 14.89
N LYS A 125 9.92 -11.47 14.38
CA LYS A 125 8.94 -12.32 15.06
C LYS A 125 9.51 -12.99 16.32
N LEU A 126 10.77 -13.41 16.30
CA LEU A 126 11.47 -13.92 17.47
C LEU A 126 11.63 -12.83 18.52
N GLU A 127 12.05 -11.64 18.11
CA GLU A 127 12.24 -10.47 18.98
C GLU A 127 10.91 -10.00 19.61
N ILE A 128 9.81 -10.00 18.86
CA ILE A 128 8.46 -9.73 19.41
C ILE A 128 8.06 -10.77 20.46
N LYS A 129 8.44 -12.03 20.28
CA LYS A 129 8.10 -13.11 21.23
C LYS A 129 8.87 -12.94 22.54
N GLU A 130 10.17 -12.68 22.46
CA GLU A 130 11.05 -12.45 23.63
C GLU A 130 10.63 -11.19 24.42
N LEU A 131 10.34 -10.09 23.71
CA LEU A 131 9.86 -8.86 24.33
C LEU A 131 8.51 -9.05 25.04
N LYS A 132 7.59 -9.83 24.45
CA LYS A 132 6.30 -10.15 25.11
C LYS A 132 6.47 -10.98 26.36
N GLU A 133 7.40 -11.93 26.37
CA GLU A 133 7.70 -12.75 27.55
C GLU A 133 8.32 -11.90 28.67
N THR A 134 9.19 -10.93 28.32
CA THR A 134 9.80 -10.00 29.28
C THR A 134 8.79 -9.00 29.85
N ILE A 135 7.88 -8.47 29.03
CA ILE A 135 6.79 -7.61 29.52
C ILE A 135 5.89 -8.39 30.48
N LYS A 136 5.59 -9.65 30.17
CA LYS A 136 4.77 -10.50 31.02
C LYS A 136 5.44 -10.77 32.37
N SER A 137 6.74 -11.02 32.42
CA SER A 137 7.45 -11.23 33.69
C SER A 137 7.52 -9.95 34.54
N LEU A 138 7.79 -8.80 33.92
CA LEU A 138 7.81 -7.50 34.61
C LEU A 138 6.44 -7.09 35.15
N SER A 139 5.36 -7.36 34.40
CA SER A 139 3.98 -7.06 34.84
C SER A 139 3.53 -7.85 36.07
N VAL A 140 4.13 -9.02 36.32
CA VAL A 140 3.88 -9.81 37.54
C VAL A 140 4.62 -9.21 38.74
N SER A 141 5.84 -8.69 38.52
CA SER A 141 6.68 -8.08 39.58
C SER A 141 6.18 -6.73 40.08
N GLU A 142 5.43 -5.96 39.27
CA GLU A 142 4.87 -4.66 39.68
C GLU A 142 3.62 -4.76 40.56
N SER A 143 2.99 -5.94 40.64
CA SER A 143 1.72 -6.12 41.38
C SER A 143 1.87 -6.40 42.89
N GLU A 144 3.09 -6.60 43.40
CA GLU A 144 3.35 -6.86 44.84
C GLU A 144 3.92 -5.64 45.60
N ALA A 145 4.20 -4.52 44.94
CA ALA A 145 4.77 -3.35 45.59
C ALA A 145 3.79 -2.16 45.64
N SER A 146 3.10 -2.07 46.79
CA SER A 146 2.63 -0.85 47.46
C SER A 146 1.42 -0.06 46.92
N ALA A 147 0.42 0.04 47.80
CA ALA A 147 -0.47 1.19 47.99
C ALA A 147 -0.32 1.67 49.46
N PRO A 148 -0.82 2.85 49.89
CA PRO A 148 -1.18 4.10 49.20
C PRO A 148 -0.63 5.38 49.90
N LYS A 149 -0.65 6.56 49.25
CA LYS A 149 -1.06 7.88 49.81
C LYS A 149 -0.91 9.09 48.86
N GLU A 150 -2.04 9.77 48.68
CA GLU A 150 -2.30 11.24 48.74
C GLU A 150 -1.77 12.26 47.69
N GLU A 151 -2.78 12.95 47.12
CA GLU A 151 -2.86 14.32 46.57
C GLU A 151 -2.07 14.78 45.31
N ALA A 152 -2.88 14.95 44.25
CA ALA A 152 -2.94 16.12 43.36
C ALA A 152 -1.64 16.64 42.73
N ARG A 153 -1.38 16.19 41.49
CA ARG A 153 -1.08 17.07 40.33
C ARG A 153 -1.15 16.26 39.04
N LEU A 154 -2.16 16.57 38.22
CA LEU A 154 -2.26 16.19 36.81
C LEU A 154 -0.95 16.51 36.08
N LYS A 155 -0.22 15.50 35.61
CA LYS A 155 0.80 15.60 34.54
C LYS A 155 0.95 14.25 33.80
N PRO A 156 1.34 14.29 32.52
CA PRO A 156 0.73 13.49 31.46
C PRO A 156 1.39 12.12 31.31
N SER A 157 0.56 11.14 30.97
CA SER A 157 0.97 9.82 30.51
C SER A 157 2.00 9.94 29.39
N VAL A 158 3.11 9.24 29.57
CA VAL A 158 4.19 8.99 28.61
C VAL A 158 3.62 8.70 27.20
N PRO A 159 4.17 9.28 26.12
CA PRO A 159 3.67 9.02 24.77
C PRO A 159 3.96 7.56 24.41
N SER A 160 2.91 6.75 24.27
CA SER A 160 3.02 5.50 23.52
C SER A 160 3.46 5.84 22.10
N MET A 161 4.40 5.08 21.54
CA MET A 161 4.77 5.13 20.13
C MET A 161 3.54 5.40 19.24
N PRO A 162 3.56 6.42 18.37
CA PRO A 162 2.40 6.72 17.55
C PRO A 162 2.09 5.54 16.63
N THR A 163 0.87 5.03 16.72
CA THR A 163 0.36 4.02 15.79
C THR A 163 0.25 4.61 14.39
N LEU A 164 0.41 3.79 13.35
CA LEU A 164 0.25 4.22 11.95
C LEU A 164 -1.09 4.92 11.72
N GLU A 165 -2.15 4.43 12.38
CA GLU A 165 -3.48 5.03 12.38
C GLU A 165 -3.49 6.48 12.89
N ALA A 166 -2.70 6.80 13.93
CA ALA A 166 -2.63 8.16 14.46
C ALA A 166 -1.98 9.13 13.48
N ILE A 167 -1.00 8.65 12.70
CA ILE A 167 -0.36 9.45 11.65
C ILE A 167 -1.33 9.65 10.49
N GLU A 168 -2.06 8.61 10.05
CA GLU A 168 -3.07 8.73 8.99
C GLU A 168 -4.18 9.73 9.35
N ILE A 169 -4.73 9.65 10.56
CA ILE A 169 -5.73 10.61 11.06
C ILE A 169 -5.17 12.04 11.04
N PHE A 170 -3.92 12.23 11.46
CA PHE A 170 -3.26 13.54 11.44
C PHE A 170 -3.05 14.08 10.02
N VAL A 171 -2.60 13.23 9.09
CA VAL A 171 -2.41 13.61 7.68
C VAL A 171 -3.74 14.07 7.08
N ASP A 172 -4.83 13.35 7.36
CA ASP A 172 -6.17 13.69 6.89
C ASP A 172 -6.65 15.03 7.45
N ASP A 173 -6.45 15.29 8.74
CA ASP A 173 -6.84 16.54 9.39
C ASP A 173 -6.09 17.74 8.80
N VAL A 174 -4.75 17.67 8.73
CA VAL A 174 -3.92 18.73 8.15
C VAL A 174 -4.24 18.91 6.67
N THR A 175 -4.43 17.83 5.90
CA THR A 175 -4.78 17.94 4.48
C THR A 175 -6.12 18.64 4.28
N LYS A 176 -7.14 18.31 5.08
CA LYS A 176 -8.46 18.97 5.02
C LYS A 176 -8.38 20.45 5.41
N ARG A 177 -7.58 20.79 6.42
CA ARG A 177 -7.44 22.17 6.90
C ARG A 177 -6.77 23.08 5.87
N PHE A 178 -5.73 22.59 5.18
CA PHE A 178 -4.90 23.42 4.28
C PHE A 178 -5.26 23.29 2.80
N SER A 179 -6.01 22.27 2.38
CA SER A 179 -6.45 22.09 0.98
C SER A 179 -7.31 23.24 0.45
N LYS A 180 -8.14 23.85 1.30
CA LYS A 180 -9.09 24.91 0.89
C LYS A 180 -8.43 26.27 0.66
N THR A 181 -7.36 26.56 1.40
CA THR A 181 -6.72 27.88 1.39
C THR A 181 -5.41 27.89 0.62
N ALA A 182 -4.85 26.71 0.30
CA ALA A 182 -3.50 26.54 -0.23
C ALA A 182 -2.43 27.28 0.61
N GLN A 183 -2.75 27.58 1.88
CA GLN A 183 -1.82 28.24 2.77
C GLN A 183 -0.65 27.30 3.09
N PRO A 184 0.54 27.86 3.35
CA PRO A 184 1.66 27.11 3.86
C PRO A 184 1.32 26.29 5.11
N ILE A 185 1.74 25.04 5.12
CA ILE A 185 1.71 24.16 6.29
C ILE A 185 2.90 24.50 7.19
N CYS A 186 4.11 24.52 6.64
CA CYS A 186 5.33 24.87 7.35
C CYS A 186 6.51 25.05 6.37
N ASN A 187 7.64 25.56 6.86
CA ASN A 187 8.92 25.55 6.16
C ASN A 187 10.05 25.02 7.06
N ALA A 188 11.32 25.12 6.67
CA ALA A 188 12.47 24.69 7.48
C ALA A 188 12.37 23.24 7.99
N VAL A 189 12.01 22.33 7.09
CA VAL A 189 11.98 20.89 7.33
C VAL A 189 13.42 20.35 7.17
N PRO A 190 13.91 19.47 8.06
CA PRO A 190 15.25 18.89 7.93
C PRO A 190 15.45 18.20 6.58
N LYS A 191 16.67 18.28 6.03
CA LYS A 191 17.04 17.76 4.69
C LYS A 191 16.43 18.50 3.49
N TRP A 192 15.69 19.58 3.74
CA TRP A 192 15.24 20.52 2.71
C TRP A 192 15.92 21.87 2.89
N GLU A 193 15.96 22.67 1.82
CA GLU A 193 16.40 24.07 1.93
C GLU A 193 15.47 24.81 2.91
N LYS A 194 16.02 25.66 3.78
CA LYS A 194 15.27 26.27 4.89
C LYS A 194 14.05 27.07 4.42
N GLU A 195 14.16 27.71 3.26
CA GLU A 195 13.12 28.51 2.61
C GLU A 195 12.02 27.66 1.94
N THR A 196 12.25 26.36 1.76
CA THR A 196 11.28 25.46 1.13
C THR A 196 10.01 25.42 1.96
N THR A 197 8.90 25.82 1.34
CA THR A 197 7.60 25.93 1.99
C THR A 197 6.68 24.82 1.52
N PHE A 198 6.14 24.04 2.45
CA PHE A 198 5.24 22.93 2.16
C PHE A 198 3.79 23.41 2.22
N TYR A 199 2.97 22.96 1.29
CA TYR A 199 1.53 23.29 1.22
C TYR A 199 0.74 22.15 0.58
N ILE A 200 -0.59 22.20 0.70
CA ILE A 200 -1.50 21.30 -0.03
C ILE A 200 -2.02 22.03 -1.26
N ASN A 201 -1.83 21.43 -2.44
CA ASN A 201 -2.34 22.01 -3.69
C ASN A 201 -3.83 21.72 -3.89
N SER A 202 -4.41 22.29 -4.96
CA SER A 202 -5.82 22.10 -5.34
C SER A 202 -6.21 20.65 -5.66
N TYR A 203 -5.24 19.75 -5.86
CA TYR A 203 -5.46 18.32 -6.07
C TYR A 203 -5.37 17.50 -4.77
N ASN A 204 -5.36 18.16 -3.61
CA ASN A 204 -5.14 17.55 -2.29
C ASN A 204 -3.81 16.79 -2.21
N LYS A 205 -2.77 17.28 -2.90
CA LYS A 205 -1.43 16.68 -2.89
C LYS A 205 -0.43 17.60 -2.21
N LEU A 206 0.45 16.99 -1.42
CA LEU A 206 1.58 17.67 -0.80
C LEU A 206 2.51 18.23 -1.88
N SER A 207 2.77 19.52 -1.78
CA SER A 207 3.55 20.29 -2.73
C SER A 207 4.50 21.22 -1.98
N ILE A 208 5.53 21.68 -2.68
CA ILE A 208 6.53 22.61 -2.16
C ILE A 208 6.62 23.85 -3.04
N ILE A 209 7.02 24.95 -2.41
CA ILE A 209 7.53 26.16 -3.05
C ILE A 209 9.02 26.21 -2.74
N THR A 210 9.87 26.20 -3.77
CA THR A 210 11.33 26.26 -3.60
C THR A 210 11.80 27.68 -3.26
N ALA A 211 13.08 27.84 -2.89
CA ALA A 211 13.70 29.16 -2.71
C ALA A 211 13.55 30.05 -3.96
N GLN A 212 13.56 29.45 -5.16
CA GLN A 212 13.38 30.13 -6.44
C GLN A 212 11.89 30.42 -6.77
N LYS A 213 10.98 30.22 -5.81
CA LYS A 213 9.52 30.39 -5.95
C LYS A 213 8.88 29.44 -6.98
N GLU A 214 9.52 28.33 -7.28
CA GLU A 214 8.94 27.30 -8.15
C GLU A 214 7.99 26.40 -7.37
N HIS A 215 6.81 26.16 -7.94
CA HIS A 215 5.82 25.26 -7.36
C HIS A 215 6.03 23.85 -7.89
N LYS A 216 6.30 22.90 -6.98
CA LYS A 216 6.52 21.49 -7.33
C LYS A 216 5.68 20.57 -6.47
N GLN A 217 4.92 19.67 -7.10
CA GLN A 217 4.24 18.59 -6.39
C GLN A 217 5.23 17.47 -6.04
N LEU A 218 5.22 17.00 -4.80
CA LEU A 218 6.00 15.84 -4.41
C LEU A 218 5.37 14.56 -4.98
N LYS A 219 6.22 13.72 -5.59
CA LYS A 219 5.80 12.45 -6.20
C LYS A 219 6.42 11.23 -5.52
N ASN A 220 7.53 11.41 -4.81
CA ASN A 220 8.25 10.34 -4.15
C ASN A 220 7.51 9.92 -2.86
N PRO A 221 6.98 8.69 -2.76
CA PRO A 221 6.24 8.24 -1.58
C PRO A 221 7.07 8.28 -0.29
N LEU A 222 8.39 8.06 -0.38
CA LEU A 222 9.27 8.06 0.78
C LEU A 222 9.45 9.47 1.35
N GLU A 223 9.65 10.47 0.49
CA GLU A 223 9.77 11.88 0.90
C GLU A 223 8.47 12.39 1.52
N ILE A 224 7.32 12.02 0.94
CA ILE A 224 6.00 12.36 1.47
C ILE A 224 5.82 11.75 2.86
N LYS A 225 6.14 10.45 3.01
CA LYS A 225 6.06 9.75 4.30
C LYS A 225 6.95 10.41 5.36
N GLN A 226 8.21 10.66 5.02
CA GLN A 226 9.17 11.28 5.94
C GLN A 226 8.74 12.68 6.38
N PHE A 227 8.17 13.49 5.47
CA PHE A 227 7.62 14.79 5.82
C PHE A 227 6.50 14.66 6.86
N TRP A 228 5.53 13.77 6.64
CA TRP A 228 4.39 13.62 7.54
C TRP A 228 4.77 13.05 8.90
N GLU A 229 5.69 12.09 8.95
CA GLU A 229 6.25 11.57 10.21
C GLU A 229 6.97 12.66 11.00
N TRP A 230 7.77 13.48 10.31
CA TRP A 230 8.45 14.60 10.95
C TRP A 230 7.47 15.66 11.46
N LEU A 231 6.49 16.05 10.64
CA LEU A 231 5.50 17.06 11.02
C LEU A 231 4.61 16.56 12.17
N PHE A 232 4.31 15.26 12.20
CA PHE A 232 3.61 14.64 13.32
C PHE A 232 4.43 14.72 14.63
N GLY A 233 5.76 14.59 14.57
CA GLY A 233 6.64 14.84 15.71
C GLY A 233 6.74 16.32 16.10
N GLN A 234 6.38 17.23 15.19
CA GLN A 234 6.50 18.68 15.34
C GLN A 234 5.15 19.38 15.17
N LYS A 235 4.05 18.82 15.74
CA LYS A 235 2.67 19.31 15.53
C LYS A 235 2.48 20.80 15.79
N HIS A 236 3.26 21.36 16.73
CA HIS A 236 3.23 22.79 17.05
C HIS A 236 3.64 23.70 15.87
N ARG A 237 4.32 23.14 14.85
CA ARG A 237 4.75 23.85 13.64
C ARG A 237 3.70 23.88 12.53
N VAL A 238 2.55 23.21 12.70
CA VAL A 238 1.49 23.19 11.69
C VAL A 238 0.85 24.57 11.57
N GLY A 239 0.94 25.16 10.39
CA GLY A 239 0.50 26.53 10.09
C GLY A 239 1.53 27.61 10.45
N ASP A 240 2.74 27.22 10.87
CA ASP A 240 3.81 28.15 11.23
C ASP A 240 4.90 28.16 10.15
N THR A 241 5.14 29.33 9.57
CA THR A 241 6.20 29.57 8.58
C THR A 241 7.16 30.64 9.07
N ILE A 242 8.43 30.28 9.13
CA ILE A 242 9.51 31.19 9.52
C ILE A 242 9.81 32.11 8.35
N ASP A 243 9.66 33.41 8.54
CA ASP A 243 10.06 34.40 7.55
C ASP A 243 11.57 34.66 7.66
N PHE A 244 12.35 34.02 6.77
CA PHE A 244 13.80 34.18 6.72
C PHE A 244 14.25 35.54 6.19
N THR A 245 13.36 36.35 5.61
CA THR A 245 13.69 37.72 5.16
C THR A 245 13.70 38.74 6.30
N LYS A 246 13.12 38.41 7.47
CA LYS A 246 13.07 39.28 8.65
C LYS A 246 14.26 39.13 9.61
N VAL A 247 15.24 38.27 9.34
CA VAL A 247 16.36 37.97 10.25
C VAL A 247 17.53 38.97 10.14
N MET A 248 17.31 40.16 9.56
CA MET A 248 18.36 41.18 9.39
C MET A 248 18.20 42.43 10.27
N TRP A 249 17.35 42.42 11.31
CA TRP A 249 17.33 43.51 12.29
C TRP A 249 16.93 43.02 13.68
N LEU A 250 17.93 42.75 14.52
CA LEU A 250 17.92 42.98 15.97
C LEU A 250 19.39 43.05 16.42
N HIS A 251 19.71 44.16 17.10
CA HIS A 251 21.04 44.63 17.49
C HIS A 251 21.90 43.62 18.25
#